data_AF-A0A9E4L1J8-F1
#
_entry.id   AF-A0A9E4L1J8-F1
#
_cell.length_a   1.000
_cell.length_b   1.000
_cell.length_c   1.000
_cell.angle_alpha   90.00
_cell.angle_beta   90.00
_cell.angle_gamma   90.00
#
_symmetry.space_group_name_H-M   'P 1'
#
loop_
_entity.id
_entity.type
_entity.pdbx_description
1 polymer ?
#
loop_
_entity_poly.entity_id
_entity_poly.type
_entity_poly.pdbx_seq_one_letter_code
_entity_poly.pdbx_strand_id
1 'polypeptide(L)'
;MPAETRGAAMMDDTYFNSATYYSHIRIHWEQLVANCGGKIDLARRGVKAPMLAFALVVPSGKKNSFVNQHRPDLLIAVARPNNDGQSLANAFEQPLRASNGKGYVEPSILALSNCWDQTEICYRLDTPHIAVLNPRGYKLPSDELTRAQVQNLPAWLEATTVLLGEA
;
A
#
# COMPACT_ATOMS: atom_id res chain seq x y z
N MET A 1 -29.61 -34.04 45.31
CA MET A 1 -29.60 -33.02 44.23
C MET A 1 -28.30 -33.17 43.47
N PRO A 2 -28.28 -33.26 42.13
CA PRO A 2 -27.03 -33.35 41.38
C PRO A 2 -26.26 -32.02 41.51
N ALA A 3 -24.93 -32.10 41.56
CA ALA A 3 -24.05 -30.95 41.71
C ALA A 3 -24.21 -29.99 40.53
N GLU A 4 -24.50 -28.74 40.84
CA GLU A 4 -24.66 -27.65 39.90
C GLU A 4 -23.30 -27.24 39.30
N THR A 5 -22.94 -27.79 38.14
CA THR A 5 -21.66 -27.48 37.47
C THR A 5 -21.74 -26.17 36.67
N ARG A 6 -22.06 -25.06 37.34
CA ARG A 6 -21.88 -23.70 36.78
C ARG A 6 -20.81 -22.97 37.59
N GLY A 7 -19.56 -23.41 37.44
CA GLY A 7 -18.43 -22.56 37.76
C GLY A 7 -18.47 -21.33 36.86
N ALA A 8 -18.26 -20.13 37.43
CA ALA A 8 -18.21 -18.90 36.65
C ALA A 8 -17.25 -19.07 35.47
N ALA A 9 -17.79 -18.98 34.24
CA ALA A 9 -16.95 -18.97 33.06
C ALA A 9 -16.11 -17.69 33.08
N MET A 10 -14.79 -17.81 32.87
CA MET A 10 -13.91 -16.66 32.67
C MET A 10 -14.46 -15.79 31.53
N MET A 11 -14.80 -14.54 31.86
CA MET A 11 -15.22 -13.53 30.89
C MET A 11 -13.97 -12.73 30.54
N ASP A 12 -13.52 -12.85 29.29
CA ASP A 12 -12.35 -12.14 28.78
C ASP A 12 -12.80 -11.12 27.71
N ASP A 13 -12.32 -9.90 27.83
CA ASP A 13 -12.68 -8.81 26.93
C ASP A 13 -11.65 -8.72 25.80
N THR A 14 -12.08 -8.96 24.55
CA THR A 14 -11.22 -8.77 23.37
C THR A 14 -11.68 -7.57 22.56
N TYR A 15 -10.82 -6.56 22.48
CA TYR A 15 -11.02 -5.41 21.60
C TYR A 15 -10.77 -5.80 20.14
N PHE A 16 -11.64 -5.30 19.25
CA PHE A 16 -11.55 -5.45 17.80
C PHE A 16 -11.75 -4.08 17.13
N ASN A 17 -11.05 -3.85 16.02
CA ASN A 17 -11.19 -2.64 15.22
C ASN A 17 -11.22 -2.99 13.71
N SER A 18 -11.98 -2.22 12.95
CA SER A 18 -11.95 -2.20 11.49
C SER A 18 -11.49 -0.82 11.02
N ALA A 19 -10.38 -0.78 10.29
CA ALA A 19 -9.73 0.46 9.89
C ALA A 19 -9.17 0.39 8.46
N THR A 20 -9.00 1.55 7.83
CA THR A 20 -8.27 1.70 6.58
C THR A 20 -6.82 2.04 6.90
N TYR A 21 -5.88 1.17 6.49
CA TYR A 21 -4.47 1.34 6.77
C TYR A 21 -3.72 1.90 5.56
N TYR A 22 -2.86 2.89 5.82
CA TYR A 22 -1.81 3.32 4.89
C TYR A 22 -0.53 2.54 5.19
N SER A 23 -0.02 1.81 4.21
CA SER A 23 1.25 1.08 4.29
C SER A 23 2.21 1.61 3.24
N HIS A 24 3.48 1.76 3.61
CA HIS A 24 4.51 2.31 2.74
C HIS A 24 5.81 1.53 2.90
N ILE A 25 6.47 1.23 1.78
CA ILE A 25 7.81 0.62 1.73
C ILE A 25 8.65 1.37 0.72
N ARG A 26 9.95 1.50 0.98
CA ARG A 26 10.93 2.06 0.06
C ARG A 26 12.04 1.04 -0.16
N ILE A 27 12.46 0.92 -1.41
CA ILE A 27 13.60 0.08 -1.81
C ILE A 27 14.62 1.00 -2.46
N HIS A 28 15.87 0.94 -1.99
CA HIS A 28 16.99 1.65 -2.61
C HIS A 28 17.56 0.77 -3.72
N TRP A 29 17.48 1.22 -4.97
CA TRP A 29 17.78 0.40 -6.14
C TRP A 29 19.27 0.05 -6.25
N GLU A 30 20.16 1.03 -6.16
CA GLU A 30 21.61 0.85 -6.32
C GLU A 30 22.16 0.00 -5.19
N GLN A 31 21.69 0.20 -3.96
CA GLN A 31 22.08 -0.65 -2.84
C GLN A 31 21.64 -2.10 -3.05
N LEU A 32 20.42 -2.32 -3.58
CA LEU A 32 19.95 -3.66 -3.91
C LEU A 32 20.78 -4.31 -5.04
N VAL A 33 21.12 -3.55 -6.07
CA VAL A 33 21.98 -4.00 -7.18
C VAL A 33 23.37 -4.35 -6.66
N ALA A 34 23.96 -3.52 -5.80
CA ALA A 34 25.24 -3.79 -5.15
C ALA A 34 25.19 -5.08 -4.32
N ASN A 35 24.12 -5.27 -3.52
CA ASN A 35 23.90 -6.49 -2.74
C ASN A 35 23.71 -7.73 -3.64
N CYS A 36 23.21 -7.56 -4.86
CA CYS A 36 23.08 -8.62 -5.86
C CYS A 36 24.38 -8.87 -6.68
N GLY A 37 25.49 -8.22 -6.31
CA GLY A 37 26.76 -8.33 -7.04
C GLY A 37 26.71 -7.72 -8.44
N GLY A 38 25.95 -6.64 -8.63
CA GLY A 38 25.80 -5.93 -9.91
C GLY A 38 24.81 -6.59 -10.88
N LYS A 39 24.15 -7.68 -10.49
CA LYS A 39 23.21 -8.42 -11.35
C LYS A 39 21.84 -7.74 -11.38
N ILE A 40 21.59 -6.92 -12.40
CA ILE A 40 20.34 -6.17 -12.58
C ILE A 40 19.12 -7.10 -12.60
N ASP A 41 19.16 -8.21 -13.34
CA ASP A 41 18.03 -9.15 -13.40
C ASP A 41 17.71 -9.78 -12.05
N LEU A 42 18.74 -10.05 -11.24
CA LEU A 42 18.55 -10.56 -9.88
C LEU A 42 17.92 -9.48 -8.98
N ALA A 43 18.37 -8.23 -9.09
CA ALA A 43 17.80 -7.11 -8.36
C ALA A 43 16.34 -6.85 -8.77
N ARG A 44 16.00 -6.89 -10.06
CA ARG A 44 14.62 -6.77 -10.56
C ARG A 44 13.70 -7.83 -9.96
N ARG A 45 14.14 -9.10 -9.94
CA ARG A 45 13.40 -10.19 -9.28
C ARG A 45 13.30 -9.96 -7.76
N GLY A 46 14.36 -9.44 -7.17
CA GLY A 46 14.43 -9.03 -5.77
C GLY A 46 13.48 -7.90 -5.40
N VAL A 47 13.04 -7.07 -6.35
CA VAL A 47 11.96 -6.07 -6.15
C VAL A 47 10.58 -6.67 -6.39
N LYS A 48 10.41 -7.50 -7.43
CA LYS A 48 9.12 -8.15 -7.76
C LYS A 48 8.56 -8.95 -6.58
N ALA A 49 9.39 -9.72 -5.88
CA ALA A 49 8.94 -10.59 -4.79
C ALA A 49 8.39 -9.81 -3.57
N PRO A 50 9.10 -8.80 -3.02
CA PRO A 50 8.56 -7.91 -1.99
C PRO A 50 7.29 -7.16 -2.42
N MET A 51 7.22 -6.68 -3.66
CA MET A 51 6.01 -6.00 -4.15
C MET A 51 4.80 -6.94 -4.17
N LEU A 52 4.99 -8.18 -4.64
CA LEU A 52 3.95 -9.21 -4.62
C LEU A 52 3.55 -9.57 -3.18
N ALA A 53 4.52 -9.74 -2.29
CA ALA A 53 4.27 -10.00 -0.88
C ALA A 53 3.51 -8.84 -0.23
N PHE A 54 3.88 -7.60 -0.50
CA PHE A 54 3.23 -6.40 0.02
C PHE A 54 1.75 -6.31 -0.40
N ALA A 55 1.43 -6.70 -1.62
CA ALA A 55 0.05 -6.70 -2.12
C ALA A 55 -0.82 -7.86 -1.59
N LEU A 56 -0.20 -8.96 -1.15
CA LEU A 56 -0.91 -10.23 -0.89
C LEU A 56 -0.81 -10.76 0.54
N VAL A 57 0.23 -10.41 1.28
CA VAL A 57 0.51 -11.02 2.58
C VAL A 57 -0.42 -10.46 3.64
N VAL A 58 -1.10 -11.36 4.33
CA VAL A 58 -1.97 -11.05 5.47
C VAL A 58 -1.20 -11.38 6.77
N PRO A 59 -1.04 -10.43 7.72
CA PRO A 59 -0.37 -10.67 9.01
C PRO A 59 -1.01 -11.81 9.80
N SER A 60 -0.23 -12.68 10.44
CA SER A 60 -0.71 -13.92 11.10
C SER A 60 -1.44 -13.75 12.44
N GLY A 61 -1.48 -12.54 13.00
CA GLY A 61 -2.09 -12.28 14.32
C GLY A 61 -3.59 -12.59 14.37
N LYS A 62 -4.02 -13.42 15.34
CA LYS A 62 -5.42 -13.80 15.60
C LYS A 62 -6.24 -14.20 14.35
N LYS A 63 -5.59 -14.78 13.32
CA LYS A 63 -6.23 -15.16 12.05
C LYS A 63 -7.46 -16.06 12.22
N ASN A 64 -7.42 -16.99 13.18
CA ASN A 64 -8.49 -17.97 13.40
C ASN A 64 -9.77 -17.36 14.01
N SER A 65 -9.67 -16.16 14.60
CA SER A 65 -10.78 -15.54 15.34
C SER A 65 -11.43 -14.36 14.60
N PHE A 66 -10.72 -13.69 13.69
CA PHE A 66 -11.19 -12.43 13.08
C PHE A 66 -11.12 -12.35 11.54
N VAL A 67 -10.55 -13.34 10.85
CA VAL A 67 -10.49 -13.44 9.36
C VAL A 67 -10.17 -12.08 8.67
N ASN A 68 -8.99 -11.51 8.93
CA ASN A 68 -8.57 -10.21 8.39
C ASN A 68 -7.95 -10.30 6.97
N GLN A 69 -8.51 -11.13 6.08
CA GLN A 69 -7.99 -11.31 4.72
C GLN A 69 -8.58 -10.26 3.77
N HIS A 70 -8.11 -9.01 3.83
CA HIS A 70 -8.48 -8.01 2.83
C HIS A 70 -7.32 -7.75 1.86
N ARG A 71 -7.65 -7.52 0.59
CA ARG A 71 -6.70 -7.04 -0.41
C ARG A 71 -6.63 -5.50 -0.34
N PRO A 72 -5.53 -4.87 -0.74
CA PRO A 72 -5.45 -3.42 -0.80
C PRO A 72 -6.52 -2.81 -1.72
N ASP A 73 -7.18 -1.75 -1.26
CA ASP A 73 -8.14 -1.00 -2.10
C ASP A 73 -7.44 -0.03 -3.08
N LEU A 74 -6.15 0.26 -2.85
CA LEU A 74 -5.28 1.07 -3.72
C LEU A 74 -3.82 0.62 -3.57
N LEU A 75 -3.11 0.48 -4.69
CA LEU A 75 -1.65 0.35 -4.71
C LEU A 75 -1.06 1.40 -5.65
N ILE A 76 0.00 2.07 -5.19
CA ILE A 76 0.78 3.00 -5.98
C ILE A 76 2.23 2.56 -5.89
N ALA A 77 2.85 2.38 -7.05
CA ALA A 77 4.29 2.19 -7.17
C ALA A 77 4.88 3.41 -7.87
N VAL A 78 5.99 3.90 -7.32
CA VAL A 78 6.73 5.04 -7.85
C VAL A 78 8.20 4.66 -7.92
N ALA A 79 8.77 4.68 -9.12
CA ALA A 79 10.20 4.52 -9.34
C ALA A 79 10.78 5.89 -9.69
N ARG A 80 11.79 6.33 -8.93
CA ARG A 80 12.49 7.60 -9.15
C ARG A 80 13.96 7.35 -9.46
N PRO A 81 14.56 8.06 -10.44
CA PRO A 81 15.98 7.91 -10.77
C PRO A 81 16.91 8.20 -9.58
N ASN A 82 16.64 9.26 -8.81
CA ASN A 82 17.51 9.68 -7.71
C ASN A 82 17.22 8.96 -6.38
N ASN A 83 16.45 7.87 -6.42
CA ASN A 83 15.99 7.13 -5.24
C ASN A 83 15.24 7.98 -4.21
N ASP A 84 14.74 9.17 -4.56
CA ASP A 84 14.01 10.04 -3.63
C ASP A 84 12.60 9.49 -3.32
N GLY A 85 12.55 8.51 -2.42
CA GLY A 85 11.31 7.91 -1.96
C GLY A 85 10.72 8.71 -0.81
N GLN A 86 9.60 9.38 -1.07
CA GLN A 86 8.86 10.19 -0.12
C GLN A 86 7.60 9.47 0.36
N SER A 87 7.35 9.50 1.67
CA SER A 87 6.11 8.97 2.23
C SER A 87 4.98 10.00 2.08
N LEU A 88 3.79 9.52 1.78
CA LEU A 88 2.56 10.32 1.72
C LEU A 88 1.78 10.27 3.05
N ALA A 89 2.43 9.90 4.16
CA ALA A 89 1.80 9.83 5.47
C ALA A 89 1.17 11.17 5.90
N ASN A 90 1.75 12.29 5.45
CA ASN A 90 1.23 13.64 5.71
C ASN A 90 -0.18 13.87 5.14
N ALA A 91 -0.62 13.07 4.16
CA ALA A 91 -2.01 13.08 3.68
C ALA A 91 -3.03 12.77 4.78
N PHE A 92 -2.58 12.15 5.88
CA PHE A 92 -3.41 11.69 6.99
C PHE A 92 -3.05 12.37 8.32
N GLU A 93 -2.26 13.45 8.28
CA GLU A 93 -1.94 14.25 9.48
C GLU A 93 -3.25 14.75 10.13
N GLN A 94 -4.13 15.33 9.32
CA GLN A 94 -5.50 15.60 9.73
C GLN A 94 -6.33 14.30 9.65
N PRO A 95 -6.90 13.81 10.78
CA PRO A 95 -7.64 12.55 10.79
C PRO A 95 -8.88 12.62 9.90
N LEU A 96 -8.99 11.66 8.98
CA LEU A 96 -10.13 11.56 8.09
C LEU A 96 -11.38 11.11 8.83
N ARG A 97 -12.53 11.64 8.39
CA ARG A 97 -13.84 11.33 8.95
C ARG A 97 -14.70 10.62 7.91
N ALA A 98 -15.31 9.51 8.31
CA ALA A 98 -16.42 8.94 7.56
C ALA A 98 -17.58 9.95 7.60
N SER A 99 -18.18 10.23 6.44
CA SER A 99 -19.24 11.21 6.31
C SER A 99 -20.21 10.80 5.19
N ASN A 100 -21.47 11.26 5.27
CA ASN A 100 -22.49 11.07 4.24
C ASN A 100 -22.71 9.61 3.82
N GLY A 101 -22.63 8.66 4.78
CA GLY A 101 -22.81 7.23 4.52
C GLY A 101 -21.63 6.56 3.78
N LYS A 102 -20.52 7.29 3.55
CA LYS A 102 -19.29 6.75 2.95
C LYS A 102 -18.34 6.21 4.02
N GLY A 103 -17.63 5.13 3.69
CA GLY A 103 -16.55 4.58 4.53
C GLY A 103 -15.26 5.41 4.45
N TYR A 104 -14.19 4.92 5.07
CA TYR A 104 -12.89 5.61 5.13
C TYR A 104 -12.04 5.47 3.86
N VAL A 105 -12.30 4.49 3.00
CA VAL A 105 -11.47 4.19 1.83
C VAL A 105 -11.48 5.33 0.82
N GLU A 106 -12.66 5.75 0.35
CA GLU A 106 -12.80 6.84 -0.62
C GLU A 106 -12.13 8.15 -0.16
N PRO A 107 -12.42 8.71 1.05
CA PRO A 107 -11.74 9.92 1.51
C PRO A 107 -10.24 9.73 1.70
N SER A 108 -9.76 8.52 2.03
CA SER A 108 -8.33 8.24 2.14
C SER A 108 -7.61 8.32 0.80
N ILE A 109 -8.23 7.76 -0.26
CA ILE A 109 -7.68 7.81 -1.62
C ILE A 109 -7.66 9.24 -2.15
N LEU A 110 -8.71 10.02 -1.88
CA LEU A 110 -8.81 11.44 -2.23
C LEU A 110 -7.70 12.26 -1.55
N ALA A 111 -7.55 12.12 -0.23
CA ALA A 111 -6.52 12.83 0.53
C ALA A 111 -5.10 12.49 0.05
N LEU A 112 -4.83 11.20 -0.18
CA LEU A 112 -3.53 10.73 -0.68
C LEU A 112 -3.22 11.30 -2.06
N SER A 113 -4.19 11.30 -2.97
CA SER A 113 -4.01 11.81 -4.34
C SER A 113 -3.78 13.32 -4.36
N ASN A 114 -4.47 14.08 -3.51
CA ASN A 114 -4.23 15.52 -3.38
C ASN A 114 -2.84 15.81 -2.78
N CYS A 115 -2.42 15.04 -1.78
CA CYS A 115 -1.10 15.16 -1.17
C CYS A 115 0.01 14.84 -2.18
N TRP A 116 -0.21 13.83 -3.05
CA TRP A 116 0.69 13.54 -4.17
C TRP A 116 0.88 14.77 -5.05
N ASP A 117 -0.19 15.35 -5.58
CA ASP A 117 -0.08 16.51 -6.47
C ASP A 117 0.61 17.70 -5.79
N GLN A 118 0.27 18.01 -4.54
CA GLN A 118 0.90 19.08 -3.78
C GLN A 118 2.40 18.86 -3.59
N THR A 119 2.79 17.63 -3.26
CA THR A 119 4.19 17.28 -3.03
C THR A 119 4.98 17.30 -4.33
N GLU A 120 4.41 16.74 -5.40
CA GLU A 120 5.06 16.73 -6.71
C GLU A 120 5.21 18.13 -7.31
N ILE A 121 4.23 19.03 -7.14
CA ILE A 121 4.35 20.41 -7.61
C ILE A 121 5.51 21.14 -6.93
N CYS A 122 5.74 20.88 -5.63
CA CYS A 122 6.73 21.62 -4.86
C CYS A 122 8.13 21.00 -4.87
N TYR A 123 8.24 19.68 -4.91
CA TYR A 123 9.48 18.96 -4.61
C TYR A 123 9.98 18.05 -5.73
N ARG A 124 9.28 17.96 -6.87
CA ARG A 124 9.70 17.10 -7.98
C ARG A 124 11.02 17.60 -8.60
N LEU A 125 12.06 16.77 -8.50
CA LEU A 125 13.35 16.99 -9.14
C LEU A 125 13.42 16.35 -10.54
N ASP A 126 12.82 15.16 -10.68
CA ASP A 126 12.79 14.39 -11.93
C ASP A 126 11.42 13.76 -12.15
N THR A 127 11.13 13.40 -13.40
CA THR A 127 9.89 12.71 -13.76
C THR A 127 9.92 11.27 -13.23
N PRO A 128 9.04 10.91 -12.28
CA PRO A 128 8.96 9.54 -11.80
C PRO A 128 8.25 8.64 -12.81
N HIS A 129 8.54 7.35 -12.76
CA HIS A 129 7.67 6.35 -13.35
C HIS A 129 6.65 5.87 -12.33
N ILE A 130 5.38 5.78 -12.73
CA ILE A 130 4.26 5.54 -11.82
C ILE A 130 3.40 4.40 -12.37
N ALA A 131 2.95 3.51 -11.48
CA ALA A 131 1.92 2.53 -11.78
C ALA A 131 0.90 2.49 -10.63
N VAL A 132 -0.39 2.54 -10.96
CA VAL A 132 -1.49 2.59 -9.99
C VAL A 132 -2.45 1.43 -10.22
N LEU A 133 -2.70 0.62 -9.19
CA LEU A 133 -3.80 -0.35 -9.20
C LEU A 133 -4.91 0.15 -8.28
N ASN A 134 -6.10 0.35 -8.85
CA ASN A 134 -7.29 0.88 -8.16
C ASN A 134 -8.48 -0.08 -8.36
N PRO A 135 -8.53 -1.23 -7.65
CA PRO A 135 -9.53 -2.27 -7.88
C PRO A 135 -10.97 -1.80 -7.64
N ARG A 136 -11.15 -0.80 -6.79
CA ARG A 136 -12.47 -0.23 -6.46
C ARG A 136 -12.95 0.81 -7.47
N GLY A 137 -12.08 1.28 -8.35
CA GLY A 137 -12.41 2.29 -9.36
C GLY A 137 -12.80 3.65 -8.77
N TYR A 138 -12.30 4.00 -7.58
CA TYR A 138 -12.55 5.33 -7.02
C TYR A 138 -11.92 6.40 -7.91
N LYS A 139 -12.62 7.53 -8.07
CA LYS A 139 -12.10 8.65 -8.86
C LYS A 139 -10.87 9.25 -8.14
N LEU A 140 -9.74 9.28 -8.83
CA LEU A 140 -8.54 9.97 -8.37
C LEU A 140 -8.60 11.43 -8.83
N PRO A 141 -8.41 12.42 -7.94
CA PRO A 141 -8.29 13.83 -8.32
C PRO A 141 -7.08 14.11 -9.22
N SER A 142 -5.99 13.38 -8.99
CA SER A 142 -4.73 13.56 -9.73
C SER A 142 -4.85 12.99 -11.14
N ASP A 143 -4.64 13.84 -12.15
CA ASP A 143 -4.58 13.44 -13.55
C ASP A 143 -3.43 12.46 -13.81
N GLU A 144 -2.29 12.65 -13.15
CA GLU A 144 -1.10 11.82 -13.33
C GLU A 144 -1.33 10.40 -12.79
N LEU A 145 -1.86 10.29 -11.56
CA LEU A 145 -2.22 8.99 -10.98
C LEU A 145 -3.35 8.31 -11.76
N THR A 146 -4.28 9.08 -12.33
CA THR A 146 -5.36 8.55 -13.18
C THR A 146 -4.81 7.95 -14.48
N ARG A 147 -3.87 8.62 -15.15
CA ARG A 147 -3.25 8.12 -16.39
C ARG A 147 -2.36 6.90 -16.15
N ALA A 148 -1.77 6.81 -14.97
CA ALA A 148 -0.90 5.70 -14.57
C ALA A 148 -1.66 4.43 -14.11
N GLN A 149 -2.99 4.39 -14.24
CA GLN A 149 -3.78 3.23 -13.81
C GLN A 149 -3.57 2.01 -14.70
N VAL A 150 -3.43 0.86 -14.06
CA VAL A 150 -3.33 -0.45 -14.70
C VAL A 150 -4.48 -1.36 -14.24
N GLN A 151 -4.77 -2.38 -15.05
CA GLN A 151 -5.98 -3.20 -14.88
C GLN A 151 -5.87 -4.23 -13.75
N ASN A 152 -4.67 -4.77 -13.50
CA ASN A 152 -4.49 -5.91 -12.59
C ASN A 152 -3.09 -5.93 -11.95
N LEU A 153 -2.94 -6.80 -10.94
CA LEU A 153 -1.69 -6.93 -10.17
C LEU A 153 -0.48 -7.35 -11.02
N PRO A 154 -0.57 -8.33 -11.95
CA PRO A 154 0.54 -8.62 -12.87
C PRO A 154 0.97 -7.40 -13.69
N ALA A 155 0.03 -6.66 -14.26
CA ALA A 155 0.33 -5.45 -15.02
C ALA A 155 1.00 -4.38 -14.15
N TRP A 156 0.58 -4.24 -12.89
CA TRP A 156 1.20 -3.31 -11.93
C TRP A 156 2.66 -3.68 -11.61
N LEU A 157 2.94 -4.97 -11.42
CA LEU A 157 4.30 -5.47 -11.20
C LEU A 157 5.18 -5.23 -12.43
N GLU A 158 4.72 -5.61 -13.62
CA GLU A 158 5.51 -5.44 -14.85
C GLU A 158 5.73 -3.97 -15.17
N ALA A 159 4.67 -3.14 -15.11
CA ALA A 159 4.78 -1.71 -15.35
C ALA A 159 5.85 -1.06 -14.46
N THR A 160 5.91 -1.43 -13.18
CA THR A 160 6.88 -0.85 -12.25
C THR A 160 8.31 -1.34 -12.51
N THR A 161 8.48 -2.63 -12.86
CA THR A 161 9.79 -3.29 -12.77
C THR A 161 10.54 -3.39 -14.09
N VAL A 162 9.86 -3.28 -15.22
CA VAL A 162 10.50 -3.27 -16.55
C VAL A 162 11.50 -2.12 -16.67
N LEU A 163 11.15 -0.94 -16.14
CA LEU A 163 11.99 0.26 -16.26
C LEU A 163 13.13 0.34 -15.23
N LEU A 164 13.20 -0.58 -14.26
CA LEU A 164 14.25 -0.55 -13.22
C LEU A 164 15.60 -0.89 -13.85
N GLY A 165 16.55 0.05 -13.84
CA GLY A 165 17.88 -0.13 -14.43
C GLY A 165 17.99 0.19 -15.93
N GLU A 166 16.98 0.83 -16.51
CA GLU A 166 17.06 1.43 -17.87
C GLU A 166 17.40 2.93 -17.83
N ALA A 167 17.67 3.48 -16.63
CA ALA A 167 18.04 4.87 -16.37
C ALA A 167 19.52 4.98 -15.99
#